data_AF-A0A2J4JRA0-F1
#
_entry.id   AF-A0A2J4JRA0-F1
#
_cell.length_a   1.000
_cell.length_b   1.000
_cell.length_c   1.000
_cell.angle_alpha   90.00
_cell.angle_beta   90.00
_cell.angle_gamma   90.00
#
_symmetry.space_group_name_H-M   'P 1'
#
loop_
_entity.id
_entity.type
_entity.pdbx_description
1 polymer ?
#
loop_
_entity_poly.entity_id
_entity_poly.type
_entity_poly.pdbx_seq_one_letter_code
_entity_poly.pdbx_strand_id
1 'polypeptide(L)'
;MSAENCIDTTRCPCPCLPKVTLEQAVIDLVESIALQENALSHILCAESRKMDAAMKLDGLDLCKLLEVNDSATNMVHAVANLELVLKDKLEFVSNNLYYPPADAAAK
;
A
#
# COMPACT_ATOMS: atom_id res chain seq x y z
N MET A 1 -6.55 30.59 11.47
CA MET A 1 -6.85 30.23 10.07
C MET A 1 -7.93 29.17 10.13
N SER A 2 -9.18 29.57 9.99
CA SER A 2 -10.33 28.67 10.17
C SER A 2 -10.50 27.82 8.92
N ALA A 3 -10.42 26.50 9.09
CA ALA A 3 -10.96 25.55 8.12
C ALA A 3 -12.48 25.71 8.15
N GLU A 4 -13.01 26.61 7.32
CA GLU A 4 -14.43 26.72 7.05
C GLU A 4 -14.87 25.43 6.36
N ASN A 5 -15.37 24.53 7.20
CA ASN A 5 -16.17 23.37 6.83
C ASN A 5 -17.18 23.78 5.76
N CYS A 6 -17.26 23.01 4.66
CA CYS A 6 -18.35 23.10 3.70
C CYS A 6 -19.70 22.90 4.42
N ILE A 7 -20.34 24.00 4.80
CA ILE A 7 -21.67 24.01 5.44
C ILE A 7 -22.77 24.28 4.40
N ASP A 8 -22.42 24.81 3.22
CA ASP A 8 -23.39 25.13 2.17
C ASP A 8 -23.44 24.06 1.07
N THR A 9 -24.36 23.10 1.22
CA THR A 9 -24.66 22.04 0.25
C THR A 9 -25.25 22.54 -1.07
N THR A 10 -25.52 23.86 -1.21
CA THR A 10 -26.07 24.44 -2.45
C THR A 10 -25.03 25.10 -3.36
N ARG A 11 -23.75 25.17 -2.95
CA ARG A 11 -22.71 25.94 -3.69
C ARG A 11 -21.47 25.16 -4.14
N CYS A 12 -21.28 23.88 -3.78
CA CYS A 12 -20.21 23.10 -4.43
C CYS A 12 -20.77 22.36 -5.66
N PRO A 13 -20.25 22.60 -6.88
CA PRO A 13 -20.52 21.75 -8.03
C PRO A 13 -19.81 20.38 -7.93
N CYS A 14 -19.06 20.15 -6.85
CA CYS A 14 -18.37 18.90 -6.55
C CYS A 14 -19.24 17.98 -5.68
N PRO A 15 -19.23 16.65 -5.89
CA PRO A 15 -19.80 15.72 -4.92
C PRO A 15 -19.16 15.98 -3.56
N CYS A 16 -19.97 16.31 -2.55
CA CYS A 16 -19.47 16.54 -1.20
C CYS A 16 -18.85 15.23 -0.70
N LEU A 17 -17.54 15.23 -0.41
CA LEU A 17 -16.92 14.06 0.20
C LEU A 17 -17.58 13.77 1.56
N PRO A 18 -17.79 12.49 1.91
CA PRO A 18 -18.31 12.13 3.22
C PRO A 18 -17.38 12.65 4.31
N LYS A 19 -17.98 13.18 5.39
CA LYS A 19 -17.22 13.58 6.58
C LYS A 19 -16.67 12.32 7.26
N VAL A 20 -15.35 12.19 7.28
CA VAL A 20 -14.65 11.13 8.02
C VAL A 20 -14.07 11.70 9.31
N THR A 21 -14.12 10.92 10.40
CA THR A 21 -13.41 11.28 11.63
C THR A 21 -11.91 11.06 11.43
N LEU A 22 -11.08 11.72 12.23
CA LEU A 22 -9.64 11.49 12.21
C LEU A 22 -9.31 10.01 12.49
N GLU A 23 -9.99 9.39 13.47
CA GLU A 23 -9.83 7.97 13.81
C GLU A 23 -10.14 7.06 12.61
N GLN A 24 -11.26 7.30 11.92
CA GLN A 24 -11.63 6.50 10.75
C GLN A 24 -10.63 6.70 9.61
N ALA A 25 -10.20 7.94 9.35
CA ALA A 25 -9.21 8.21 8.31
C ALA A 25 -7.88 7.49 8.56
N VAL A 26 -7.47 7.36 9.82
CA VAL A 26 -6.25 6.64 10.21
C VAL A 26 -6.41 5.14 10.02
N ILE A 27 -7.55 4.57 10.43
CA ILE A 27 -7.88 3.16 10.20
C ILE A 27 -7.87 2.86 8.71
N ASP A 28 -8.56 3.66 7.90
CA ASP A 28 -8.65 3.50 6.45
C ASP A 28 -7.25 3.56 5.79
N LEU A 29 -6.38 4.46 6.26
CA LEU A 29 -5.01 4.55 5.78
C LEU A 29 -4.19 3.31 6.12
N VAL A 30 -4.21 2.86 7.38
CA VAL A 30 -3.46 1.67 7.80
C VAL A 30 -3.98 0.40 7.10
N GLU A 31 -5.30 0.27 6.96
CA GLU A 31 -5.91 -0.82 6.20
C GLU A 31 -5.49 -0.78 4.72
N SER A 32 -5.44 0.41 4.10
CA SER A 32 -4.99 0.54 2.72
C SER A 32 -3.53 0.12 2.52
N ILE A 33 -2.66 0.37 3.51
CA ILE A 33 -1.25 -0.07 3.48
C ILE A 33 -1.18 -1.59 3.59
N ALA A 34 -1.92 -2.19 4.55
CA ALA A 34 -1.97 -3.64 4.71
C ALA A 34 -2.50 -4.36 3.46
N LEU A 35 -3.54 -3.80 2.82
CA LEU A 35 -4.06 -4.33 1.54
C LEU A 35 -3.02 -4.27 0.42
N GLN A 36 -2.23 -3.19 0.35
CA GLN A 36 -1.15 -3.05 -0.63
C GLN A 36 -0.01 -4.05 -0.36
N GLU A 37 0.41 -4.21 0.90
CA GLU A 37 1.44 -5.18 1.29
C GLU A 37 1.01 -6.62 0.95
N ASN A 38 -0.24 -6.97 1.23
CA ASN A 38 -0.80 -8.26 0.84
C ASN A 38 -0.84 -8.46 -0.69
N ALA A 39 -1.19 -7.42 -1.45
CA ALA A 39 -1.16 -7.47 -2.91
C ALA A 39 0.26 -7.70 -3.46
N LEU A 40 1.27 -7.06 -2.87
CA LEU A 40 2.68 -7.27 -3.25
C LEU A 40 3.13 -8.71 -2.97
N SER A 41 2.74 -9.29 -1.83
CA SER A 41 2.99 -10.70 -1.51
C SER A 41 2.38 -11.64 -2.56
N HIS A 42 1.14 -11.37 -3.00
CA HIS A 42 0.50 -12.17 -4.06
C HIS A 42 1.22 -12.08 -5.41
N ILE A 43 1.77 -10.92 -5.76
CA ILE A 43 2.61 -10.75 -6.97
C ILE A 43 3.85 -11.63 -6.86
N LEU A 44 4.60 -11.56 -5.75
CA LEU A 44 5.78 -12.40 -5.53
C LEU A 44 5.46 -13.90 -5.57
N CYS A 45 4.34 -14.30 -4.98
CA CYS A 45 3.85 -15.67 -5.06
C CYS A 45 3.55 -16.10 -6.51
N ALA A 46 2.97 -15.22 -7.33
CA ALA A 46 2.71 -15.50 -8.73
C ALA A 46 4.02 -15.66 -9.52
N GLU A 47 4.99 -14.78 -9.28
CA GLU A 47 6.32 -14.85 -9.90
C GLU A 47 7.07 -16.13 -9.52
N SER A 48 7.00 -16.55 -8.26
CA SER A 48 7.56 -17.83 -7.80
C SER A 48 6.90 -19.02 -8.50
N ARG A 49 5.57 -19.03 -8.63
CA ARG A 49 4.86 -20.10 -9.37
C ARG A 49 5.21 -20.12 -10.86
N LYS A 50 5.40 -18.95 -11.48
CA LYS A 50 5.83 -18.83 -12.88
C LYS A 50 7.22 -19.45 -13.07
N MET A 51 8.16 -19.16 -12.18
CA MET A 51 9.50 -19.78 -12.19
C MET A 51 9.46 -21.29 -11.97
N ASP A 52 8.68 -21.76 -10.98
CA ASP A 52 8.52 -23.19 -10.70
C ASP A 52 7.94 -23.96 -11.90
N ALA A 53 6.94 -23.38 -12.57
CA ALA A 53 6.36 -23.96 -13.78
C ALA A 53 7.37 -24.00 -14.94
N ALA A 54 8.16 -22.93 -15.13
CA ALA A 54 9.19 -22.89 -16.17
C ALA A 54 10.28 -23.95 -15.93
N MET A 55 10.71 -24.15 -14.67
CA MET A 55 11.70 -25.18 -14.33
C MET A 55 11.22 -26.62 -14.55
N LYS A 56 9.90 -26.84 -14.51
CA LYS A 56 9.27 -28.15 -14.71
C LYS A 56 8.84 -28.41 -16.16
N LEU A 57 9.01 -27.44 -17.06
CA LEU A 57 8.55 -27.54 -18.43
C LEU A 57 9.55 -28.31 -19.29
N ASP A 58 9.16 -29.53 -19.70
CA ASP A 58 9.97 -30.36 -20.59
C ASP A 58 10.21 -29.66 -21.94
N GLY A 59 11.47 -29.67 -22.40
CA GLY A 59 11.86 -29.08 -23.68
C GLY A 59 11.97 -27.56 -23.68
N LEU A 60 11.91 -26.90 -22.52
CA LEU A 60 12.21 -25.47 -22.40
C LEU A 60 13.71 -25.23 -22.62
N ASP A 61 14.05 -24.36 -23.57
CA ASP A 61 15.43 -23.95 -23.78
C ASP A 61 15.89 -22.94 -22.73
N LEU A 62 17.21 -22.87 -22.54
CA LEU A 62 17.83 -21.98 -21.55
C LEU A 62 17.50 -20.50 -21.81
N CYS A 63 17.39 -20.06 -23.07
CA CYS A 63 17.11 -18.67 -23.39
C CYS A 63 15.73 -18.25 -22.87
N LYS A 64 14.70 -19.07 -23.12
CA LYS A 64 13.35 -18.81 -22.60
C LYS A 64 13.28 -18.91 -21.08
N LEU A 65 14.04 -19.82 -20.47
CA LEU A 65 14.10 -19.88 -19.00
C LEU A 65 14.72 -18.60 -18.42
N LEU A 66 15.76 -18.05 -19.06
CA LEU A 66 16.35 -16.78 -18.67
C LEU A 66 15.39 -15.61 -18.90
N GLU A 67 14.62 -15.60 -19.99
CA GLU A 67 13.57 -14.59 -20.22
C GLU A 67 12.51 -14.59 -19.10
N VAL A 68 12.09 -15.77 -18.64
CA VAL A 68 11.15 -15.90 -17.51
C VAL A 68 11.78 -15.40 -16.21
N ASN A 69 13.05 -15.70 -15.97
CA ASN A 69 13.80 -15.22 -14.80
C ASN A 69 14.00 -13.71 -14.81
N ASP A 70 14.37 -13.12 -15.94
CA ASP A 70 14.52 -11.67 -16.09
C ASP A 70 13.20 -10.96 -15.82
N SER A 71 12.08 -11.53 -16.30
CA SER A 71 10.73 -11.04 -15.96
C SER A 71 10.46 -11.09 -14.46
N ALA A 72 10.79 -12.19 -13.78
CA ALA A 72 10.61 -12.32 -12.33
C ALA A 72 11.50 -11.36 -11.54
N THR A 73 12.76 -11.20 -11.95
CA THR A 73 13.72 -10.28 -11.35
C THR A 73 13.24 -8.83 -11.46
N ASN A 74 12.75 -8.43 -12.63
CA ASN A 74 12.19 -7.09 -12.83
C ASN A 74 10.97 -6.84 -11.92
N MET A 75 10.11 -7.84 -11.73
CA MET A 75 8.98 -7.74 -10.80
C MET A 75 9.44 -7.65 -9.35
N VAL A 76 10.44 -8.41 -8.91
CA VAL A 76 11.01 -8.30 -7.56
C VAL A 76 11.57 -6.90 -7.31
N HIS A 77 12.26 -6.30 -8.27
CA HIS A 77 12.73 -4.92 -8.16
C HIS A 77 11.58 -3.91 -8.06
N ALA A 78 10.54 -4.06 -8.88
CA ALA A 78 9.37 -3.20 -8.81
C ALA A 78 8.65 -3.33 -7.44
N VAL A 79 8.50 -4.55 -6.93
CA VAL A 79 7.90 -4.82 -5.62
C VAL A 79 8.73 -4.19 -4.50
N ALA A 80 10.07 -4.30 -4.53
CA ALA A 80 10.93 -3.68 -3.52
C ALA A 80 10.79 -2.15 -3.49
N ASN A 81 10.63 -1.50 -4.64
CA ASN A 81 10.39 -0.06 -4.70
C ASN A 81 9.02 0.31 -4.12
N LEU A 82 7.99 -0.49 -4.39
CA LEU A 82 6.66 -0.26 -3.80
C LEU A 82 6.67 -0.49 -2.28
N GLU A 83 7.45 -1.45 -1.79
CA GLU A 83 7.63 -1.70 -0.37
C GLU A 83 8.25 -0.50 0.37
N LEU A 84 9.22 0.18 -0.26
CA LEU A 84 9.75 1.43 0.28
C LEU A 84 8.66 2.52 0.38
N VAL A 85 7.78 2.62 -0.63
CA VAL A 85 6.65 3.56 -0.59
C VAL A 85 5.66 3.19 0.52
N LEU A 86 5.38 1.91 0.76
CA LEU A 86 4.52 1.47 1.87
C LEU A 86 5.13 1.81 3.23
N LYS A 87 6.44 1.61 3.38
CA LYS A 87 7.19 2.03 4.56
C LYS A 87 7.07 3.54 4.79
N ASP A 88 7.28 4.35 3.76
CA ASP A 88 7.16 5.81 3.88
C ASP A 88 5.75 6.25 4.28
N LYS A 89 4.71 5.59 3.76
CA LYS A 89 3.31 5.82 4.17
C LYS A 89 3.09 5.46 5.64
N LEU A 90 3.62 4.33 6.09
CA LEU A 90 3.49 3.89 7.48
C LEU A 90 4.23 4.83 8.43
N GLU A 91 5.42 5.28 8.05
CA GLU A 91 6.20 6.28 8.78
C GLU A 91 5.45 7.61 8.86
N PHE A 92 4.82 8.05 7.76
CA PHE A 92 3.98 9.25 7.77
C PHE A 92 2.85 9.12 8.78
N VAL A 93 2.13 8.00 8.81
CA VAL A 93 1.06 7.78 9.80
C VAL A 93 1.63 7.79 11.22
N SER A 94 2.71 7.04 11.47
CA SER A 94 3.33 6.93 12.79
C SER A 94 3.83 8.27 13.34
N ASN A 95 4.42 9.12 12.49
CA ASN A 95 4.99 10.40 12.92
C ASN A 95 3.93 11.48 13.16
N ASN A 96 2.72 11.32 12.60
CA ASN A 96 1.65 12.32 12.71
C ASN A 96 0.56 11.96 13.74
N LEU A 97 0.58 10.73 14.26
CA LEU A 97 -0.29 10.33 15.36
C LEU A 97 0.35 10.70 16.71
N TYR A 98 -0.04 11.85 17.25
CA TYR A 98 0.33 12.23 18.62
C TYR A 98 -0.28 11.26 19.63
N TYR A 99 0.56 10.56 20.40
CA TYR A 99 0.13 9.74 21.54
C TYR A 99 0.45 10.50 22.83
N PRO A 100 -0.51 11.25 23.43
CA PRO A 100 -0.26 11.85 24.72
C PRO A 100 0.04 10.74 25.74
N PRO A 101 1.01 10.94 26.66
CA PRO A 101 1.21 10.02 27.77
C PRO A 101 -0.12 9.82 28.50
N ALA A 102 -0.42 8.57 28.91
CA ALA A 102 -1.65 8.20 29.62
C ALA A 102 -1.90 9.06 30.89
N ASP A 103 -0.85 9.72 31.39
CA ASP A 103 -0.84 10.52 32.60
C ASP A 103 -1.36 11.96 32.38
N ALA A 104 -1.56 12.39 31.13
CA ALA A 104 -2.04 13.75 30.82
C ALA A 104 -3.56 13.93 31.00
N ALA A 105 -4.32 12.83 31.21
CA ALA A 105 -5.77 12.87 31.43
C ALA A 105 -6.17 12.85 32.93
N ALA A 106 -5.20 12.79 33.84
CA ALA A 106 -5.43 12.81 35.30
C ALA A 106 -5.01 14.15 35.90
N LYS A 107 -5.72 15.24 35.56
CA LYS A 107 -5.67 16.48 36.35
C LYS A 107 -6.97 17.27 36.26
#